data_AF-A0A2V9LKP0-F1
#
_entry.id   AF-A0A2V9LKP0-F1
#
_cell.length_a   1.000
_cell.length_b   1.000
_cell.length_c   1.000
_cell.angle_alpha   90.00
_cell.angle_beta   90.00
_cell.angle_gamma   90.00
#
_symmetry.space_group_name_H-M   'P 1'
#
loop_
_entity.id
_entity.type
_entity.pdbx_description
1 polymer ?
#
loop_
_entity_poly.entity_id
_entity_poly.type
_entity_poly.pdbx_seq_one_letter_code
_entity_poly.pdbx_strand_id
1 'polypeptide(L)'
;TFTLTYTAGSNGTLTGSSPQTVDYNASGTLVTAVPNTGYHFTGWSDGSTAAARTDSTVTGNITVSASFAINTFTLTYTAGSNGTLAGSSPQTVDYNASGTLVTALPNTGYHFTGWSDGSTAAARTDSNVTGNITVSASFAINTNSAVNLTLAAPGPASVTLGSTGGVTFSATLSRNDTNAAVVGATISFKVDGNPAGSATTNGSGVATVTTFNPSALTPGSHNAQASFAGATIGGTAFLSATSGTKTLQVVYALSGMCDGDLGHSILQPINADGSSVFKQGSTTPAKFRVCDANGASIGTPGVVTSFNLIGIGTGTLTTVDEAVDSTTPDAAFRWDPTAQQWIFNISTKTAPVNVKNQTYLFQIGLNDGSTIKFQYGLK
;
A
#
# COMPACT_ATOMS: atom_id res chain seq x y z
N THR A 1 -30.95 35.09 83.44
CA THR A 1 -30.67 34.08 82.42
C THR A 1 -30.00 34.73 81.22
N PHE A 2 -29.17 33.99 80.51
CA PHE A 2 -28.55 34.36 79.23
C PHE A 2 -28.99 33.40 78.13
N THR A 3 -29.02 33.89 76.89
CA THR A 3 -29.39 33.12 75.71
C THR A 3 -28.14 32.74 74.93
N LEU A 4 -28.00 31.45 74.63
CA LEU A 4 -26.99 30.92 73.73
C LEU A 4 -27.67 30.54 72.42
N THR A 5 -27.27 31.21 71.34
CA THR A 5 -27.81 31.00 70.00
C THR A 5 -26.74 30.38 69.12
N TYR A 6 -26.96 29.13 68.71
CA TYR A 6 -26.11 28.42 67.76
C TYR A 6 -26.82 28.33 66.42
N THR A 7 -26.13 28.71 65.35
CA THR A 7 -26.62 28.55 63.97
C THR A 7 -25.67 27.69 63.14
N ALA A 8 -26.21 26.93 62.19
CA ALA A 8 -25.43 26.32 61.12
C ALA A 8 -25.44 27.25 59.91
N GLY A 9 -24.27 27.50 59.33
CA GLY A 9 -24.16 28.02 57.98
C GLY A 9 -24.70 27.03 56.94
N SER A 10 -24.64 27.40 55.66
CA SER A 10 -25.01 26.49 54.58
C SER A 10 -24.15 25.21 54.59
N ASN A 11 -24.72 24.12 54.06
CA ASN A 11 -24.04 22.84 53.86
C ASN A 11 -23.64 22.07 55.13
N GLY A 12 -24.29 22.38 56.25
CA GLY A 12 -24.28 21.54 57.44
C GLY A 12 -25.51 21.78 58.29
N THR A 13 -25.57 21.04 59.39
CA THR A 13 -26.66 21.11 60.36
C THR A 13 -26.08 21.14 61.77
N LEU A 14 -26.92 21.44 62.76
CA LEU A 14 -26.58 21.27 64.17
C LEU A 14 -27.37 20.11 64.76
N THR A 15 -26.73 19.30 65.58
CA THR A 15 -27.41 18.39 66.51
C THR A 15 -27.30 18.95 67.93
N GLY A 16 -28.40 19.01 68.67
CA GLY A 16 -28.48 19.63 70.00
C GLY A 16 -29.57 20.72 70.06
N SER A 17 -29.82 21.26 71.26
CA SER A 17 -30.82 22.33 71.44
C SER A 17 -30.22 23.71 71.11
N SER A 18 -30.95 24.51 70.32
CA SER A 18 -30.65 25.92 70.06
C SER A 18 -31.95 26.69 69.73
N PRO A 19 -32.20 27.87 70.32
CA PRO A 19 -31.39 28.51 71.37
C PRO A 19 -31.47 27.76 72.71
N GLN A 20 -30.51 28.03 73.59
CA GLN A 20 -30.49 27.57 74.98
C GLN A 20 -30.63 28.75 75.92
N THR A 21 -31.28 28.55 77.06
CA THR A 21 -31.40 29.55 78.14
C THR A 21 -30.74 28.99 79.39
N VAL A 22 -29.76 29.70 79.93
CA VAL A 22 -29.02 29.28 81.12
C VAL A 22 -28.98 30.40 82.17
N ASP A 23 -28.84 30.06 83.44
CA ASP A 23 -28.58 31.03 84.51
C ASP A 23 -27.14 31.55 84.50
N TYR A 24 -26.90 32.65 85.21
CA TYR A 24 -25.55 33.20 85.39
C TYR A 24 -24.61 32.13 85.96
N ASN A 25 -23.42 31.95 85.36
CA ASN A 25 -22.42 30.93 85.67
C ASN A 25 -22.80 29.47 85.39
N ALA A 26 -23.99 29.19 84.85
CA ALA A 26 -24.34 27.84 84.42
C ALA A 26 -23.70 27.49 83.06
N SER A 27 -23.73 26.20 82.70
CA SER A 27 -23.26 25.69 81.41
C SER A 27 -24.44 25.38 80.48
N GLY A 28 -24.24 25.56 79.18
CA GLY A 28 -25.13 25.04 78.16
C GLY A 28 -25.06 23.51 78.03
N THR A 29 -25.85 22.97 77.11
CA THR A 29 -25.80 21.56 76.69
C THR A 29 -25.02 21.41 75.38
N LEU A 30 -24.51 20.19 75.11
CA LEU A 30 -23.72 19.90 73.91
C LEU A 30 -24.48 20.23 72.61
N VAL A 31 -23.81 20.98 71.74
CA VAL A 31 -24.19 21.19 70.35
C VAL A 31 -23.06 20.71 69.46
N THR A 32 -23.37 19.96 68.39
CA THR A 32 -22.37 19.50 67.42
C THR A 32 -22.72 20.00 66.03
N ALA A 33 -21.75 20.64 65.37
CA ALA A 33 -21.82 20.97 63.96
C ALA A 33 -21.59 19.71 63.13
N VAL A 34 -22.58 19.33 62.32
CA VAL A 34 -22.54 18.13 61.47
C VAL A 34 -22.51 18.56 60.00
N PRO A 35 -21.37 18.40 59.29
CA PRO A 35 -21.29 18.71 57.86
C PRO A 35 -22.22 17.82 57.03
N ASN A 36 -22.76 18.36 55.94
CA ASN A 36 -23.42 17.53 54.93
C ASN A 36 -22.40 16.65 54.18
N THR A 37 -22.86 15.60 53.51
CA THR A 37 -22.01 14.75 52.67
C THR A 37 -21.21 15.59 51.67
N GLY A 38 -19.89 15.38 51.64
CA GLY A 38 -18.99 16.12 50.76
C GLY A 38 -18.48 17.45 51.34
N TYR A 39 -18.85 17.80 52.57
CA TYR A 39 -18.37 18.98 53.28
C TYR A 39 -17.61 18.59 54.55
N HIS A 40 -16.82 19.53 55.07
CA HIS A 40 -16.19 19.43 56.40
C HIS A 40 -16.43 20.72 57.19
N PHE A 41 -16.39 20.59 58.52
CA PHE A 41 -16.49 21.71 59.44
C PHE A 41 -15.18 22.50 59.42
N THR A 42 -15.24 23.83 59.26
CA THR A 42 -14.06 24.71 59.21
C THR A 42 -13.85 25.50 60.49
N GLY A 43 -14.91 25.74 61.26
CA GLY A 43 -14.82 26.49 62.52
C GLY A 43 -16.13 27.17 62.90
N TRP A 44 -16.18 27.61 64.15
CA TRP A 44 -17.20 28.54 64.64
C TRP A 44 -16.76 29.98 64.38
N SER A 45 -17.73 30.89 64.29
CA SER A 45 -17.50 32.33 64.00
C SER A 45 -16.61 33.06 65.02
N ASP A 46 -16.41 32.50 66.21
CA ASP A 46 -15.51 33.01 67.25
C ASP A 46 -14.13 32.35 67.24
N GLY A 47 -13.82 31.54 66.22
CA GLY A 47 -12.53 30.89 66.03
C GLY A 47 -12.39 29.51 66.66
N SER A 48 -13.42 28.98 67.33
CA SER A 48 -13.37 27.61 67.86
C SER A 48 -13.33 26.58 66.72
N THR A 49 -12.37 25.65 66.78
CA THR A 49 -12.13 24.63 65.74
C THR A 49 -12.73 23.26 66.07
N ALA A 50 -13.31 23.10 67.27
CA ALA A 50 -14.00 21.87 67.65
C ALA A 50 -15.45 21.88 67.13
N ALA A 51 -15.82 20.90 66.32
CA ALA A 51 -17.19 20.76 65.80
C ALA A 51 -18.21 20.52 66.94
N ALA A 52 -17.81 19.78 67.97
CA ALA A 52 -18.55 19.61 69.21
C ALA A 52 -18.26 20.78 70.17
N ARG A 53 -19.31 21.39 70.73
CA ARG A 53 -19.23 22.61 71.52
C ARG A 53 -20.14 22.58 72.75
N THR A 54 -19.62 23.04 73.88
CA THR A 54 -20.39 23.35 75.10
C THR A 54 -19.82 24.62 75.71
N ASP A 55 -20.63 25.67 75.82
CA ASP A 55 -20.21 26.89 76.49
C ASP A 55 -20.54 26.78 77.99
N SER A 56 -19.51 26.93 78.82
CA SER A 56 -19.59 26.79 80.28
C SER A 56 -19.34 28.13 80.95
N THR A 57 -19.74 28.26 82.23
CA THR A 57 -19.54 29.50 83.02
C THR A 57 -20.08 30.74 82.31
N VAL A 58 -21.32 30.66 81.83
CA VAL A 58 -21.91 31.70 80.96
C VAL A 58 -22.20 32.98 81.75
N THR A 59 -21.49 34.06 81.40
CA THR A 59 -21.65 35.39 82.01
C THR A 59 -22.30 36.43 81.08
N GLY A 60 -22.70 36.01 79.88
CA GLY A 60 -23.30 36.86 78.85
C GLY A 60 -23.97 36.05 77.75
N ASN A 61 -24.75 36.70 76.88
CA ASN A 61 -25.32 36.04 75.71
C ASN A 61 -24.22 35.60 74.74
N ILE A 62 -24.39 34.44 74.11
CA ILE A 62 -23.48 33.90 73.11
C ILE A 62 -24.25 33.71 71.81
N THR A 63 -23.71 34.20 70.71
CA THR A 63 -24.25 33.95 69.37
C THR A 63 -23.11 33.55 68.46
N VAL A 64 -23.08 32.29 68.03
CA VAL A 64 -22.02 31.75 67.17
C VAL A 64 -22.59 30.91 66.03
N SER A 65 -21.93 30.96 64.88
CA SER A 65 -22.33 30.20 63.69
C SER A 65 -21.24 29.22 63.28
N ALA A 66 -21.63 27.97 63.00
CA ALA A 66 -20.76 26.97 62.40
C ALA A 66 -20.57 27.25 60.91
N SER A 67 -19.34 27.06 60.41
CA SER A 67 -18.98 27.19 59.00
C SER A 67 -18.54 25.84 58.44
N PHE A 68 -18.87 25.60 57.18
CA PHE A 68 -18.56 24.37 56.46
C PHE A 68 -17.96 24.71 55.10
N ALA A 69 -17.01 23.91 54.63
CA ALA A 69 -16.42 24.02 53.29
C ALA A 69 -16.54 22.70 52.54
N ILE A 70 -16.66 22.79 51.21
CA ILE A 70 -16.72 21.62 50.35
C ILE A 70 -15.36 20.91 50.35
N ASN A 71 -15.37 19.59 50.34
CA ASN A 71 -14.17 18.79 50.18
C ASN A 71 -13.69 18.92 48.73
N THR A 72 -12.38 19.04 48.55
CA THR A 72 -11.75 19.09 47.24
C THR A 72 -10.81 17.92 47.06
N PHE A 73 -10.69 17.45 45.82
CA PHE A 73 -9.83 16.33 45.44
C PHE A 73 -8.90 16.71 44.31
N THR A 74 -7.73 16.10 44.30
CA THR A 74 -6.70 16.30 43.28
C THR A 74 -6.69 15.13 42.30
N LEU A 75 -6.77 15.46 41.01
CA LEU A 75 -6.64 14.55 39.88
C LEU A 75 -5.26 14.75 39.24
N THR A 76 -4.41 13.73 39.28
CA THR A 76 -3.05 13.78 38.76
C THR A 76 -2.89 12.84 37.57
N TYR A 77 -2.54 13.41 36.42
CA TYR A 77 -2.28 12.68 35.17
C TYR A 77 -0.83 12.84 34.76
N THR A 78 -0.16 11.74 34.39
CA THR A 78 1.21 11.76 33.87
C THR A 78 1.32 11.02 32.54
N ALA A 79 2.17 11.49 31.62
CA ALA A 79 2.54 10.73 30.43
C ALA A 79 3.79 9.88 30.71
N GLY A 80 3.74 8.59 30.35
CA GLY A 80 4.93 7.75 30.24
C GLY A 80 5.83 8.19 29.08
N SER A 81 6.96 7.50 28.92
CA SER A 81 7.89 7.74 27.81
C SER A 81 7.20 7.66 26.45
N ASN A 82 7.66 8.46 25.49
CA ASN A 82 7.21 8.45 24.09
C ASN A 82 5.78 8.93 23.85
N GLY A 83 5.26 9.76 24.76
CA GLY A 83 4.07 10.57 24.53
C GLY A 83 4.03 11.77 25.45
N THR A 84 2.95 12.54 25.33
CA THR A 84 2.67 13.76 26.08
C THR A 84 1.19 13.79 26.49
N LEU A 85 0.80 14.76 27.32
CA LEU A 85 -0.61 15.03 27.65
C LEU A 85 -1.02 16.39 27.08
N ALA A 86 -2.25 16.48 26.56
CA ALA A 86 -2.95 17.73 26.33
C ALA A 86 -4.07 17.88 27.37
N GLY A 87 -4.08 19.00 28.10
CA GLY A 87 -5.01 19.27 29.20
C GLY A 87 -4.27 19.71 30.47
N SER A 88 -5.01 20.15 31.49
CA SER A 88 -4.44 20.54 32.78
C SER A 88 -4.17 19.32 33.67
N SER A 89 -3.00 19.29 34.29
CA SER A 89 -2.62 18.32 35.32
C SER A 89 -1.60 18.97 36.27
N PRO A 90 -1.78 18.90 37.60
CA PRO A 90 -2.95 18.34 38.29
C PRO A 90 -4.20 19.22 38.14
N GLN A 91 -5.38 18.66 38.42
CA GLN A 91 -6.65 19.38 38.55
C GLN A 91 -7.15 19.29 39.99
N THR A 92 -7.81 20.34 40.48
CA THR A 92 -8.52 20.34 41.76
C THR A 92 -10.01 20.47 41.49
N VAL A 93 -10.82 19.56 42.01
CA VAL A 93 -12.27 19.53 41.83
C VAL A 93 -12.99 19.39 43.16
N ASP A 94 -14.17 19.98 43.27
CA ASP A 94 -15.05 19.81 44.43
C ASP A 94 -15.62 18.37 44.50
N TYR A 95 -16.06 17.95 45.68
CA TYR A 95 -16.77 16.68 45.88
C TYR A 95 -17.94 16.53 44.90
N ASN A 96 -18.03 15.38 44.22
CA ASN A 96 -18.98 15.07 43.15
C ASN A 96 -18.88 15.92 41.88
N ALA A 97 -17.92 16.85 41.77
CA ALA A 97 -17.65 17.55 40.52
C ALA A 97 -16.87 16.65 39.54
N SER A 98 -16.73 17.13 38.29
CA SER A 98 -15.94 16.48 37.25
C SER A 98 -14.67 17.26 36.95
N GLY A 99 -13.61 16.55 36.58
CA GLY A 99 -12.42 17.15 35.99
C GLY A 99 -12.67 17.71 34.59
N THR A 100 -11.64 18.33 34.02
CA THR A 100 -11.61 18.72 32.62
C THR A 100 -10.91 17.65 31.77
N LEU A 101 -11.20 17.65 30.46
CA LEU A 101 -10.66 16.68 29.51
C LEU A 101 -9.11 16.68 29.50
N VAL A 102 -8.53 15.49 29.58
CA VAL A 102 -7.10 15.23 29.34
C VAL A 102 -6.97 14.19 28.24
N THR A 103 -6.07 14.43 27.28
CA THR A 103 -5.82 13.52 26.16
C THR A 103 -4.37 13.08 26.15
N ALA A 104 -4.12 11.77 26.16
CA ALA A 104 -2.81 11.19 25.91
C ALA A 104 -2.45 11.27 24.42
N LEU A 105 -1.33 11.91 24.11
CA LEU A 105 -0.85 12.14 22.75
C LEU A 105 0.45 11.36 22.52
N PRO A 106 0.45 10.29 21.70
CA PRO A 106 1.66 9.57 21.36
C PRO A 106 2.64 10.45 20.57
N ASN A 107 3.94 10.29 20.80
CA ASN A 107 4.95 10.88 19.93
C ASN A 107 4.93 10.21 18.54
N THR A 108 5.50 10.87 17.54
CA THR A 108 5.67 10.30 16.20
C THR A 108 6.35 8.92 16.27
N GLY A 109 5.74 7.92 15.64
CA GLY A 109 6.24 6.54 15.65
C GLY A 109 5.79 5.70 16.85
N TYR A 110 4.88 6.20 17.69
CA TYR A 110 4.30 5.48 18.82
C TYR A 110 2.77 5.49 18.77
N HIS A 111 2.14 4.65 19.60
CA HIS A 111 0.70 4.66 19.85
C HIS A 111 0.41 4.54 21.35
N PHE A 112 -0.75 5.04 21.77
CA PHE A 112 -1.24 4.92 23.14
C PHE A 112 -1.72 3.49 23.40
N THR A 113 -1.29 2.90 24.51
CA THR A 113 -1.65 1.52 24.88
C THR A 113 -2.67 1.44 26.01
N GLY A 114 -2.77 2.47 26.85
CA GLY A 114 -3.71 2.49 27.97
C GLY A 114 -3.26 3.38 29.11
N TRP A 115 -4.19 3.68 30.00
CA TRP A 115 -3.93 4.28 31.31
C TRP A 115 -3.61 3.18 32.33
N SER A 116 -2.91 3.53 33.42
CA SER A 116 -2.52 2.61 34.48
C SER A 116 -3.69 1.95 35.23
N ASP A 117 -4.88 2.55 35.14
CA ASP A 117 -6.14 2.02 35.70
C ASP A 117 -6.87 1.05 34.73
N GLY A 118 -6.27 0.76 33.56
CA GLY A 118 -6.83 -0.10 32.53
C GLY A 118 -7.72 0.60 31.50
N SER A 119 -7.95 1.91 31.61
CA SER A 119 -8.72 2.65 30.61
C SER A 119 -8.00 2.68 29.26
N THR A 120 -8.71 2.32 28.19
CA THR A 120 -8.18 2.25 26.82
C THR A 120 -8.50 3.49 25.97
N ALA A 121 -9.26 4.44 26.51
CA ALA A 121 -9.54 5.69 25.84
C ALA A 121 -8.41 6.71 26.08
N ALA A 122 -7.77 7.18 25.01
CA ALA A 122 -6.70 8.18 25.10
C ALA A 122 -7.21 9.52 25.66
N ALA A 123 -8.44 9.88 25.32
CA ALA A 123 -9.19 10.99 25.90
C ALA A 123 -9.89 10.53 27.18
N ARG A 124 -9.70 11.24 28.29
CA ARG A 124 -10.29 10.93 29.59
C ARG A 124 -10.84 12.17 30.30
N THR A 125 -11.97 11.98 30.97
CA THR A 125 -12.55 12.93 31.92
C THR A 125 -13.06 12.14 33.12
N ASP A 126 -12.55 12.41 34.31
CA ASP A 126 -13.02 11.79 35.54
C ASP A 126 -14.20 12.58 36.10
N SER A 127 -15.35 11.91 36.30
CA SER A 127 -16.61 12.52 36.73
C SER A 127 -17.06 11.98 38.08
N ASN A 128 -17.90 12.75 38.79
CA ASN A 128 -18.42 12.39 40.11
C ASN A 128 -17.29 12.04 41.10
N VAL A 129 -16.28 12.91 41.18
CA VAL A 129 -15.05 12.64 41.93
C VAL A 129 -15.33 12.66 43.43
N THR A 130 -15.04 11.53 44.10
CA THR A 130 -15.21 11.34 45.55
C THR A 130 -13.90 11.06 46.29
N GLY A 131 -12.78 11.10 45.56
CA GLY A 131 -11.43 10.85 46.08
C GLY A 131 -10.36 11.31 45.09
N ASN A 132 -9.11 11.35 45.54
CA ASN A 132 -7.98 11.68 44.68
C ASN A 132 -7.78 10.60 43.60
N ILE A 133 -7.36 11.00 42.40
CA ILE A 133 -7.04 10.10 41.29
C ILE A 133 -5.59 10.34 40.87
N THR A 134 -4.84 9.27 40.61
CA THR A 134 -3.47 9.35 40.08
C THR A 134 -3.25 8.25 39.08
N VAL A 135 -2.97 8.62 37.83
CA VAL A 135 -2.93 7.70 36.68
C VAL A 135 -1.87 8.12 35.65
N SER A 136 -1.30 7.13 34.98
CA SER A 136 -0.27 7.34 33.96
C SER A 136 -0.65 6.75 32.61
N ALA A 137 -0.47 7.52 31.53
CA ALA A 137 -0.63 7.05 30.15
C ALA A 137 0.60 6.25 29.70
N SER A 138 0.39 5.12 29.02
CA SER A 138 1.43 4.29 28.44
C SER A 138 1.42 4.36 26.91
N PHE A 139 2.60 4.27 26.31
CA PHE A 139 2.81 4.32 24.87
C PHE A 139 3.76 3.20 24.42
N ALA A 140 3.52 2.63 23.24
CA ALA A 140 4.38 1.62 22.63
C ALA A 140 4.82 2.05 21.24
N ILE A 141 6.01 1.58 20.81
CA ILE A 141 6.54 1.86 19.49
C ILE A 141 5.63 1.24 18.43
N ASN A 142 5.38 1.97 17.35
CA ASN A 142 4.75 1.42 16.16
C ASN A 142 5.77 0.49 15.50
N THR A 143 5.58 -0.81 15.63
CA THR A 143 6.40 -1.78 14.90
C THR A 143 6.00 -1.73 13.44
N ASN A 144 6.88 -1.19 12.57
CA ASN A 144 6.65 -1.23 11.14
C ASN A 144 6.45 -2.69 10.70
N SER A 145 5.29 -2.97 10.12
CA SER A 145 4.94 -4.31 9.66
C SER A 145 5.59 -4.55 8.31
N ALA A 146 6.47 -5.55 8.23
CA ALA A 146 7.03 -6.02 6.98
C ALA A 146 5.94 -6.66 6.10
N VAL A 147 6.07 -6.50 4.80
CA VAL A 147 5.08 -6.93 3.81
C VAL A 147 5.74 -7.69 2.67
N ASN A 148 4.95 -8.53 2.00
CA ASN A 148 5.32 -9.24 0.79
C ASN A 148 4.49 -8.68 -0.36
N LEU A 149 5.17 -8.21 -1.42
CA LEU A 149 4.56 -7.71 -2.64
C LEU A 149 4.85 -8.67 -3.79
N THR A 150 3.82 -9.34 -4.28
CA THR A 150 3.95 -10.32 -5.37
C THR A 150 3.22 -9.83 -6.62
N LEU A 151 3.94 -9.76 -7.74
CA LEU A 151 3.40 -9.41 -9.06
C LEU A 151 2.93 -10.67 -9.81
N ALA A 152 1.69 -10.66 -10.29
CA ALA A 152 1.16 -11.67 -11.20
C ALA A 152 1.70 -11.49 -12.63
N ALA A 153 1.64 -12.54 -13.45
CA ALA A 153 2.01 -12.42 -14.86
C ALA A 153 1.09 -11.38 -15.56
N PRO A 154 1.64 -10.54 -16.47
CA PRO A 154 0.83 -9.60 -17.24
C PRO A 154 -0.27 -10.33 -18.03
N GLY A 155 -1.43 -9.69 -18.13
CA GLY A 155 -2.58 -10.21 -18.88
C GLY A 155 -2.92 -9.32 -20.07
N PRO A 156 -2.65 -9.71 -21.31
CA PRO A 156 -1.93 -10.91 -21.74
C PRO A 156 -0.41 -10.83 -21.49
N ALA A 157 0.27 -11.98 -21.48
CA ALA A 157 1.73 -12.06 -21.28
C ALA A 157 2.53 -11.70 -22.55
N SER A 158 1.86 -11.68 -23.70
CA SER A 158 2.42 -11.29 -24.99
C SER A 158 1.40 -10.43 -25.74
N VAL A 159 1.88 -9.38 -26.38
CA VAL A 159 1.09 -8.51 -27.26
C VAL A 159 1.78 -8.37 -28.61
N THR A 160 1.00 -8.09 -29.65
CA THR A 160 1.55 -7.74 -30.96
C THR A 160 2.10 -6.31 -30.92
N LEU A 161 3.22 -6.06 -31.60
CA LEU A 161 3.82 -4.74 -31.79
C LEU A 161 2.75 -3.74 -32.25
N GLY A 162 2.74 -2.55 -31.66
CA GLY A 162 1.78 -1.50 -32.01
C GLY A 162 0.35 -1.74 -31.49
N SER A 163 0.09 -2.82 -30.77
CA SER A 163 -1.21 -3.05 -30.14
C SER A 163 -1.54 -1.93 -29.14
N THR A 164 -2.77 -1.42 -29.21
CA THR A 164 -3.34 -0.48 -28.24
C THR A 164 -4.20 -1.19 -27.18
N GLY A 165 -4.30 -2.52 -27.25
CA GLY A 165 -5.03 -3.32 -26.29
C GLY A 165 -4.42 -3.21 -24.89
N GLY A 166 -5.25 -2.92 -23.89
CA GLY A 166 -4.79 -2.73 -22.51
C GLY A 166 -4.16 -3.99 -21.94
N VAL A 167 -2.93 -3.88 -21.44
CA VAL A 167 -2.31 -4.92 -20.62
C VAL A 167 -2.74 -4.74 -19.18
N THR A 168 -3.13 -5.84 -18.56
CA THR A 168 -3.48 -5.90 -17.15
C THR A 168 -2.25 -6.26 -16.31
N PHE A 169 -1.94 -5.43 -15.33
CA PHE A 169 -1.01 -5.75 -14.26
C PHE A 169 -1.76 -5.89 -12.94
N SER A 170 -1.44 -6.92 -12.17
CA SER A 170 -2.03 -7.14 -10.86
C SER A 170 -0.96 -7.57 -9.87
N ALA A 171 -0.97 -6.97 -8.67
CA ALA A 171 -0.06 -7.31 -7.60
C ALA A 171 -0.80 -7.48 -6.27
N THR A 172 -0.36 -8.44 -5.47
CA THR A 172 -0.91 -8.73 -4.15
C THR A 172 0.06 -8.25 -3.07
N LEU A 173 -0.44 -7.44 -2.14
CA LEU A 173 0.27 -6.99 -0.95
C LEU A 173 -0.29 -7.70 0.29
N SER A 174 0.58 -8.40 1.00
CA SER A 174 0.21 -9.14 2.22
C SER A 174 1.20 -8.87 3.34
N ARG A 175 0.78 -9.04 4.59
CA ARG A 175 1.67 -8.97 5.75
C ARG A 175 2.57 -10.20 5.81
N ASN A 176 3.83 -10.03 6.20
CA ASN A 176 4.76 -11.16 6.35
C ASN A 176 4.46 -12.05 7.56
N ASP A 177 3.83 -11.50 8.58
CA ASP A 177 3.61 -12.19 9.86
C ASP A 177 2.36 -13.07 9.89
N THR A 178 1.31 -12.64 9.20
CA THR A 178 -0.02 -13.24 9.24
C THR A 178 -0.55 -13.63 7.87
N ASN A 179 0.17 -13.28 6.80
CA ASN A 179 -0.29 -13.40 5.41
C ASN A 179 -1.60 -12.65 5.11
N ALA A 180 -2.09 -11.82 6.05
CA ALA A 180 -3.31 -11.06 5.85
C ALA A 180 -3.12 -10.00 4.75
N ALA A 181 -4.19 -9.78 3.99
CA ALA A 181 -4.23 -8.75 2.96
C ALA A 181 -4.00 -7.35 3.56
N VAL A 182 -3.16 -6.56 2.91
CA VAL A 182 -3.03 -5.12 3.22
C VAL A 182 -3.99 -4.36 2.32
N VAL A 183 -5.13 -3.95 2.86
CA VAL A 183 -6.22 -3.26 2.14
C VAL A 183 -5.98 -1.76 2.13
N GLY A 184 -6.19 -1.08 0.99
CA GLY A 184 -6.05 0.37 0.90
C GLY A 184 -4.64 0.90 0.60
N ALA A 185 -3.69 0.02 0.27
CA ALA A 185 -2.33 0.40 -0.13
C ALA A 185 -2.26 0.78 -1.60
N THR A 186 -1.62 1.90 -1.95
CA THR A 186 -1.36 2.27 -3.34
C THR A 186 -0.12 1.56 -3.87
N ILE A 187 -0.29 0.77 -4.92
CA ILE A 187 0.76 0.05 -5.64
C ILE A 187 1.02 0.74 -6.97
N SER A 188 2.30 1.04 -7.24
CA SER A 188 2.74 1.56 -8.53
C SER A 188 3.29 0.41 -9.39
N PHE A 189 2.94 0.41 -10.67
CA PHE A 189 3.44 -0.54 -11.66
C PHE A 189 4.41 0.16 -12.61
N LYS A 190 5.41 -0.57 -13.08
CA LYS A 190 6.42 -0.09 -14.02
C LYS A 190 6.68 -1.12 -15.10
N VAL A 191 7.02 -0.66 -16.30
CA VAL A 191 7.57 -1.46 -17.40
C VAL A 191 8.92 -0.84 -17.80
N ASP A 192 9.99 -1.62 -17.71
CA ASP A 192 11.38 -1.19 -17.89
C ASP A 192 11.76 0.05 -17.06
N GLY A 193 11.23 0.12 -15.84
CA GLY A 193 11.44 1.24 -14.93
C GLY A 193 10.55 2.47 -15.21
N ASN A 194 9.85 2.53 -16.34
CA ASN A 194 8.92 3.61 -16.66
C ASN A 194 7.55 3.37 -16.02
N PRO A 195 6.83 4.42 -15.56
CA PRO A 195 5.51 4.28 -14.96
C PRO A 195 4.51 3.62 -15.91
N ALA A 196 3.81 2.58 -15.41
CA ALA A 196 2.79 1.82 -16.13
C ALA A 196 1.39 1.94 -15.49
N GLY A 197 1.24 2.84 -14.52
CA GLY A 197 0.01 3.08 -13.78
C GLY A 197 0.12 2.75 -12.29
N SER A 198 -0.96 2.95 -11.56
CA SER A 198 -1.06 2.64 -10.13
C SER A 198 -2.49 2.29 -9.76
N ALA A 199 -2.66 1.45 -8.74
CA ALA A 199 -3.97 1.10 -8.21
C ALA A 199 -3.89 0.86 -6.70
N THR A 200 -5.03 0.99 -6.02
CA THR A 200 -5.14 0.71 -4.59
C THR A 200 -5.56 -0.74 -4.36
N THR A 201 -5.00 -1.38 -3.33
CA THR A 201 -5.34 -2.77 -2.98
C THR A 201 -6.78 -2.89 -2.46
N ASN A 202 -7.51 -3.87 -2.97
CA ASN A 202 -8.86 -4.22 -2.54
C ASN A 202 -8.86 -5.07 -1.25
N GLY A 203 -10.03 -5.61 -0.88
CA GLY A 203 -10.19 -6.46 0.32
C GLY A 203 -9.33 -7.73 0.35
N SER A 204 -8.85 -8.20 -0.81
CA SER A 204 -7.93 -9.33 -0.92
C SER A 204 -6.47 -8.90 -1.01
N GLY A 205 -6.16 -7.60 -0.83
CA GLY A 205 -4.81 -7.07 -0.93
C GLY A 205 -4.33 -6.90 -2.38
N VAL A 206 -5.24 -6.98 -3.35
CA VAL A 206 -4.90 -6.98 -4.78
C VAL A 206 -5.11 -5.59 -5.37
N ALA A 207 -4.08 -5.03 -5.98
CA ALA A 207 -4.15 -3.83 -6.82
C ALA A 207 -4.06 -4.24 -8.29
N THR A 208 -4.93 -3.68 -9.14
CA THR A 208 -5.00 -4.03 -10.57
C THR A 208 -5.12 -2.79 -11.45
N VAL A 209 -4.27 -2.71 -12.48
CA VAL A 209 -4.33 -1.72 -13.57
C VAL A 209 -4.65 -2.47 -14.85
N THR A 210 -5.68 -2.06 -15.60
CA THR A 210 -6.12 -2.70 -16.86
C THR A 210 -5.87 -1.83 -18.10
N THR A 211 -5.32 -0.63 -17.91
CA THR A 211 -5.28 0.43 -18.93
C THR A 211 -3.89 0.69 -19.50
N PHE A 212 -2.90 -0.16 -19.22
CA PHE A 212 -1.56 0.04 -19.76
C PHE A 212 -1.56 -0.16 -21.28
N ASN A 213 -1.23 0.88 -22.03
CA ASN A 213 -1.12 0.84 -23.48
C ASN A 213 0.33 0.45 -23.88
N PRO A 214 0.55 -0.71 -24.50
CA PRO A 214 1.88 -1.17 -24.88
C PRO A 214 2.36 -0.63 -26.24
N SER A 215 1.60 0.21 -26.94
CA SER A 215 1.89 0.60 -28.33
C SER A 215 3.23 1.30 -28.55
N ALA A 216 3.81 1.87 -27.49
CA ALA A 216 5.12 2.53 -27.52
C ALA A 216 6.30 1.59 -27.23
N LEU A 217 6.04 0.33 -26.85
CA LEU A 217 7.09 -0.65 -26.58
C LEU A 217 7.69 -1.17 -27.90
N THR A 218 9.00 -1.39 -27.88
CA THR A 218 9.74 -1.99 -28.99
C THR A 218 9.49 -3.51 -29.06
N PRO A 219 9.83 -4.20 -30.15
CA PRO A 219 9.82 -5.66 -30.17
C PRO A 219 10.78 -6.24 -29.13
N GLY A 220 10.39 -7.32 -28.46
CA GLY A 220 11.20 -8.05 -27.48
C GLY A 220 10.59 -8.17 -26.08
N SER A 221 11.46 -8.48 -25.12
CA SER A 221 11.10 -8.73 -23.72
C SER A 221 11.15 -7.46 -22.89
N HIS A 222 10.05 -7.14 -22.21
CA HIS A 222 9.93 -6.01 -21.31
C HIS A 222 9.69 -6.45 -19.86
N ASN A 223 10.36 -5.80 -18.91
CA ASN A 223 10.31 -6.14 -17.50
C ASN A 223 9.21 -5.34 -16.78
N ALA A 224 8.15 -6.02 -16.37
CA ALA A 224 7.13 -5.47 -15.49
C ALA A 224 7.51 -5.64 -14.01
N GLN A 225 7.28 -4.61 -13.19
CA GLN A 225 7.54 -4.62 -11.75
C GLN A 225 6.48 -3.82 -10.98
N ALA A 226 6.15 -4.25 -9.78
CA ALA A 226 5.32 -3.49 -8.84
C ALA A 226 6.15 -2.97 -7.66
N SER A 227 5.80 -1.80 -7.15
CA SER A 227 6.42 -1.20 -5.97
C SER A 227 5.37 -0.59 -5.03
N PHE A 228 5.60 -0.77 -3.74
CA PHE A 228 4.88 -0.12 -2.65
C PHE A 228 5.87 0.75 -1.88
N ALA A 229 5.56 2.04 -1.73
CA ALA A 229 6.46 3.01 -1.11
C ALA A 229 6.51 2.93 0.44
N GLY A 230 5.66 2.09 1.05
CA GLY A 230 5.41 2.12 2.49
C GLY A 230 4.39 3.20 2.83
N ALA A 231 3.53 2.92 3.81
CA ALA A 231 2.49 3.85 4.25
C ALA A 231 1.93 3.45 5.61
N THR A 232 1.34 4.41 6.33
CA THR A 232 0.48 4.12 7.47
C THR A 232 -0.95 3.94 6.98
N ILE A 233 -1.51 2.74 7.17
CA ILE A 233 -2.85 2.38 6.71
C ILE A 233 -3.61 1.80 7.91
N GLY A 234 -4.79 2.38 8.20
CA GLY A 234 -5.60 1.95 9.35
C GLY A 234 -4.85 2.02 10.70
N GLY A 235 -3.94 3.00 10.86
CA GLY A 235 -3.12 3.16 12.07
C GLY A 235 -1.87 2.26 12.13
N THR A 236 -1.70 1.34 11.17
CA THR A 236 -0.53 0.46 11.11
C THR A 236 0.48 0.97 10.08
N ALA A 237 1.74 1.16 10.49
CA ALA A 237 2.82 1.50 9.57
C ALA A 237 3.33 0.26 8.83
N PHE A 238 3.28 0.26 7.49
CA PHE A 238 3.83 -0.80 6.64
C PHE A 238 5.12 -0.35 5.95
N LEU A 239 6.11 -1.23 5.91
CA LEU A 239 7.37 -0.97 5.19
C LEU A 239 7.17 -0.95 3.67
N SER A 240 8.10 -0.31 2.96
CA SER A 240 8.15 -0.37 1.50
C SER A 240 8.50 -1.79 1.03
N ALA A 241 8.07 -2.13 -0.18
CA ALA A 241 8.38 -3.40 -0.82
C ALA A 241 8.42 -3.24 -2.35
N THR A 242 9.20 -4.08 -3.01
CA THR A 242 9.28 -4.16 -4.46
C THR A 242 9.15 -5.62 -4.87
N SER A 243 8.34 -5.89 -5.88
CA SER A 243 8.16 -7.26 -6.38
C SER A 243 9.38 -7.72 -7.19
N GLY A 244 9.50 -9.04 -7.38
CA GLY A 244 10.24 -9.57 -8.51
C GLY A 244 9.66 -9.09 -9.85
N THR A 245 10.40 -9.27 -10.93
CA THR A 245 9.94 -8.89 -12.27
C THR A 245 9.10 -10.01 -12.92
N LYS A 246 8.21 -9.61 -13.82
CA LYS A 246 7.52 -10.49 -14.77
C LYS A 246 7.73 -9.98 -16.17
N THR A 247 7.68 -10.88 -17.15
CA THR A 247 7.94 -10.53 -18.55
C THR A 247 6.64 -10.23 -19.28
N LEU A 248 6.63 -9.11 -19.99
CA LEU A 248 5.68 -8.81 -21.07
C LEU A 248 6.44 -8.94 -22.39
N GLN A 249 6.00 -9.82 -23.28
CA GLN A 249 6.58 -9.96 -24.62
C GLN A 249 5.85 -9.06 -25.62
N VAL A 250 6.62 -8.39 -26.48
CA VAL A 250 6.10 -7.65 -27.63
C VAL A 250 6.63 -8.34 -28.88
N VAL A 251 5.73 -8.97 -29.63
CA VAL A 251 6.08 -9.79 -30.80
C VAL A 251 5.50 -9.19 -32.09
N TYR A 252 6.10 -9.52 -33.22
CA TYR A 252 5.45 -9.29 -34.51
C TYR A 252 4.19 -10.14 -34.63
N ALA A 253 3.26 -9.73 -35.50
CA ALA A 253 2.06 -10.51 -35.79
C ALA A 253 2.46 -11.90 -36.31
N LEU A 254 2.19 -12.94 -35.52
CA LEU A 254 2.59 -14.33 -35.82
C LEU A 254 1.74 -14.99 -36.94
N SER A 255 0.67 -14.32 -37.36
CA SER A 255 -0.22 -14.79 -38.41
C SER A 255 -1.01 -13.62 -38.99
N GLY A 256 -1.64 -13.83 -40.14
CA GLY A 256 -2.48 -12.84 -40.79
C GLY A 256 -1.79 -12.15 -41.96
N MET A 257 -2.53 -11.23 -42.57
CA MET A 257 -2.07 -10.51 -43.75
C MET A 257 -1.15 -9.35 -43.35
N CYS A 258 -0.13 -9.13 -44.17
CA CYS A 258 0.95 -8.19 -43.99
C CYS A 258 1.22 -7.52 -45.35
N ASP A 259 0.66 -6.33 -45.54
CA ASP A 259 0.62 -5.63 -46.83
C ASP A 259 0.12 -6.51 -48.00
N GLY A 260 -0.89 -7.34 -47.75
CA GLY A 260 -1.54 -8.17 -48.77
C GLY A 260 -0.95 -9.56 -49.00
N ASP A 261 0.13 -9.93 -48.29
CA ASP A 261 0.68 -11.30 -48.25
C ASP A 261 0.66 -11.87 -46.83
N LEU A 262 1.02 -13.15 -46.63
CA LEU A 262 1.17 -13.70 -45.29
C LEU A 262 2.37 -13.07 -44.55
N GLY A 263 2.11 -12.48 -43.39
CA GLY A 263 3.17 -12.03 -42.47
C GLY A 263 3.79 -13.19 -41.69
N HIS A 264 4.99 -12.97 -41.16
CA HIS A 264 5.73 -13.98 -40.37
C HIS A 264 5.92 -15.31 -41.12
N SER A 265 6.03 -15.22 -42.44
CA SER A 265 6.20 -16.36 -43.34
C SER A 265 7.19 -16.00 -44.44
N ILE A 266 7.84 -17.03 -44.99
CA ILE A 266 8.56 -16.86 -46.26
C ILE A 266 7.55 -16.55 -47.37
N LEU A 267 7.98 -15.70 -48.29
CA LEU A 267 7.22 -15.25 -49.45
C LEU A 267 7.83 -15.83 -50.74
N GLN A 268 7.02 -15.79 -51.81
CA GLN A 268 7.43 -16.13 -53.16
C GLN A 268 8.74 -15.43 -53.55
N PRO A 269 9.69 -16.12 -54.20
CA PRO A 269 9.50 -17.37 -54.95
C PRO A 269 9.68 -18.67 -54.15
N ILE A 270 9.90 -18.60 -52.83
CA ILE A 270 9.96 -19.80 -52.00
C ILE A 270 8.55 -20.08 -51.47
N ASN A 271 8.00 -21.23 -51.84
CA ASN A 271 6.71 -21.71 -51.37
C ASN A 271 6.79 -21.95 -49.86
N ALA A 272 5.86 -21.36 -49.11
CA ALA A 272 5.81 -21.49 -47.65
C ALA A 272 5.55 -22.94 -47.18
N ASP A 273 5.00 -23.80 -48.04
CA ASP A 273 4.81 -25.23 -47.80
C ASP A 273 6.12 -26.05 -47.96
N GLY A 274 7.21 -25.40 -48.39
CA GLY A 274 8.52 -26.02 -48.58
C GLY A 274 8.66 -26.83 -49.87
N SER A 275 7.75 -26.68 -50.83
CA SER A 275 7.73 -27.45 -52.08
C SER A 275 8.67 -26.94 -53.18
N SER A 276 9.24 -25.74 -53.04
CA SER A 276 10.08 -25.12 -54.08
C SER A 276 11.37 -25.89 -54.33
N VAL A 277 11.75 -25.99 -55.60
CA VAL A 277 13.04 -26.51 -56.05
C VAL A 277 13.72 -25.51 -56.98
N PHE A 278 14.99 -25.22 -56.71
CA PHE A 278 15.80 -24.31 -57.51
C PHE A 278 16.95 -25.04 -58.19
N LYS A 279 17.39 -24.54 -59.34
CA LYS A 279 18.57 -25.05 -60.04
C LYS A 279 19.82 -24.75 -59.21
N GLN A 280 20.65 -25.75 -58.94
CA GLN A 280 21.95 -25.53 -58.30
C GLN A 280 22.85 -24.61 -59.15
N GLY A 281 23.58 -23.72 -58.49
CA GLY A 281 24.45 -22.74 -59.13
C GLY A 281 23.79 -21.40 -59.44
N SER A 282 22.57 -21.17 -58.97
CA SER A 282 21.84 -19.89 -59.00
C SER A 282 21.93 -19.10 -57.67
N THR A 283 21.24 -17.97 -57.60
CA THR A 283 20.79 -17.39 -56.32
C THR A 283 19.30 -17.65 -56.09
N THR A 284 18.92 -17.84 -54.83
CA THR A 284 17.52 -18.01 -54.40
C THR A 284 17.17 -16.87 -53.44
N PRO A 285 16.23 -15.96 -53.80
CA PRO A 285 15.86 -14.86 -52.93
C PRO A 285 14.93 -15.35 -51.81
N ALA A 286 15.40 -15.31 -50.57
CA ALA A 286 14.54 -15.45 -49.40
C ALA A 286 13.90 -14.10 -49.09
N LYS A 287 12.56 -14.04 -49.13
CA LYS A 287 11.79 -12.83 -48.89
C LYS A 287 10.80 -13.06 -47.76
N PHE A 288 10.60 -12.09 -46.88
CA PHE A 288 9.57 -12.17 -45.85
C PHE A 288 9.11 -10.78 -45.41
N ARG A 289 7.97 -10.74 -44.73
CA ARG A 289 7.50 -9.57 -43.98
C ARG A 289 7.21 -9.95 -42.54
N VAL A 290 7.41 -9.01 -41.64
CA VAL A 290 6.90 -9.05 -40.26
C VAL A 290 6.04 -7.82 -40.06
N CYS A 291 4.92 -7.97 -39.36
CA CYS A 291 3.93 -6.91 -39.26
C CYS A 291 3.63 -6.49 -37.82
N ASP A 292 3.17 -5.26 -37.66
CA ASP A 292 2.51 -4.79 -36.45
C ASP A 292 1.06 -5.30 -36.34
N ALA A 293 0.36 -4.87 -35.29
CA ALA A 293 -1.02 -5.23 -35.03
C ALA A 293 -2.01 -4.72 -36.09
N ASN A 294 -1.62 -3.75 -36.92
CA ASN A 294 -2.45 -3.18 -37.99
C ASN A 294 -2.16 -3.81 -39.36
N GLY A 295 -1.24 -4.78 -39.42
CA GLY A 295 -0.85 -5.43 -40.68
C GLY A 295 0.13 -4.61 -41.52
N ALA A 296 0.79 -3.60 -40.94
CA ALA A 296 1.83 -2.82 -41.61
C ALA A 296 3.21 -3.48 -41.48
N SER A 297 3.92 -3.64 -42.59
CA SER A 297 5.23 -4.30 -42.63
C SER A 297 6.32 -3.47 -41.94
N ILE A 298 7.17 -4.13 -41.16
CA ILE A 298 8.22 -3.50 -40.35
C ILE A 298 9.59 -3.66 -40.98
N GLY A 299 10.14 -2.54 -41.45
CA GLY A 299 11.46 -2.42 -42.07
C GLY A 299 12.55 -1.80 -41.20
N THR A 300 12.29 -1.59 -39.91
CA THR A 300 13.27 -0.96 -39.01
C THR A 300 14.55 -1.79 -38.93
N PRO A 301 15.76 -1.19 -39.00
CA PRO A 301 17.01 -1.92 -38.85
C PRO A 301 17.05 -2.77 -37.58
N GLY A 302 17.57 -3.99 -37.68
CA GLY A 302 17.69 -4.93 -36.57
C GLY A 302 16.54 -5.91 -36.40
N VAL A 303 15.51 -5.88 -37.26
CA VAL A 303 14.45 -6.92 -37.30
C VAL A 303 15.06 -8.33 -37.37
N VAL A 304 16.01 -8.55 -38.28
CA VAL A 304 16.72 -9.83 -38.40
C VAL A 304 17.92 -9.85 -37.47
N THR A 305 17.98 -10.83 -36.57
CA THR A 305 19.09 -11.03 -35.65
C THR A 305 20.00 -12.18 -36.07
N SER A 306 19.48 -13.15 -36.82
CA SER A 306 20.28 -14.26 -37.34
C SER A 306 19.65 -14.90 -38.57
N PHE A 307 20.48 -15.54 -39.38
CA PHE A 307 20.06 -16.38 -40.50
C PHE A 307 20.93 -17.64 -40.55
N ASN A 308 20.32 -18.78 -40.26
CA ASN A 308 21.04 -20.03 -40.05
C ASN A 308 20.51 -21.13 -40.98
N LEU A 309 21.42 -21.90 -41.57
CA LEU A 309 21.09 -23.22 -42.10
C LEU A 309 21.04 -24.19 -40.92
N ILE A 310 19.86 -24.74 -40.65
CA ILE A 310 19.60 -25.58 -39.47
C ILE A 310 19.44 -27.07 -39.81
N GLY A 311 19.40 -27.42 -41.09
CA GLY A 311 19.31 -28.82 -41.52
C GLY A 311 19.53 -28.99 -43.01
N ILE A 312 20.01 -30.19 -43.38
CA ILE A 312 20.15 -30.64 -44.76
C ILE A 312 19.55 -32.05 -44.83
N GLY A 313 18.53 -32.22 -45.67
CA GLY A 313 17.86 -33.48 -45.95
C GLY A 313 18.23 -34.03 -47.33
N THR A 314 18.25 -35.36 -47.47
CA THR A 314 18.45 -36.03 -48.76
C THR A 314 17.17 -36.07 -49.59
N GLY A 315 17.28 -35.84 -50.89
CA GLY A 315 16.15 -35.79 -51.84
C GLY A 315 15.58 -34.39 -52.01
N THR A 316 14.72 -34.22 -53.01
CA THR A 316 13.92 -33.01 -53.26
C THR A 316 12.51 -33.40 -53.66
N LEU A 317 11.52 -32.57 -53.36
CA LEU A 317 10.14 -32.73 -53.85
C LEU A 317 10.12 -32.54 -55.39
N THR A 318 9.20 -33.20 -56.11
CA THR A 318 9.19 -33.21 -57.58
C THR A 318 8.52 -32.00 -58.22
N THR A 319 7.97 -31.06 -57.45
CA THR A 319 6.74 -30.38 -57.91
C THR A 319 6.82 -28.94 -58.40
N VAL A 320 7.86 -28.13 -58.20
CA VAL A 320 7.87 -26.79 -58.84
C VAL A 320 9.29 -26.30 -59.14
N ASP A 321 9.55 -26.04 -60.42
CA ASP A 321 10.73 -25.30 -60.90
C ASP A 321 10.45 -23.81 -60.79
N GLU A 322 11.08 -23.17 -59.83
CA GLU A 322 10.97 -21.73 -59.68
C GLU A 322 11.94 -20.99 -60.62
N ALA A 323 11.49 -19.88 -61.20
CA ALA A 323 12.31 -19.04 -62.05
C ALA A 323 13.48 -18.41 -61.24
N VAL A 324 14.62 -18.26 -61.90
CA VAL A 324 15.86 -17.76 -61.28
C VAL A 324 16.18 -16.37 -61.82
N ASP A 325 16.35 -15.39 -60.93
CA ASP A 325 17.05 -14.15 -61.23
C ASP A 325 18.52 -14.28 -60.81
N SER A 326 19.44 -14.09 -61.76
CA SER A 326 20.88 -14.09 -61.48
C SER A 326 21.28 -12.79 -60.80
N THR A 327 21.20 -12.76 -59.48
CA THR A 327 21.62 -11.63 -58.65
C THR A 327 22.93 -11.92 -57.92
N THR A 328 23.62 -10.86 -57.46
CA THR A 328 24.76 -11.00 -56.56
C THR A 328 24.26 -11.51 -55.19
N PRO A 329 24.90 -12.54 -54.59
CA PRO A 329 24.56 -13.00 -53.25
C PRO A 329 24.71 -11.87 -52.22
N ASP A 330 23.79 -11.82 -51.25
CA ASP A 330 23.83 -10.79 -50.20
C ASP A 330 24.71 -11.24 -49.01
N ALA A 331 25.32 -10.29 -48.31
CA ALA A 331 26.07 -10.55 -47.08
C ALA A 331 25.18 -10.49 -45.81
N ALA A 332 24.04 -9.80 -45.89
CA ALA A 332 23.04 -9.67 -44.84
C ALA A 332 21.67 -9.39 -45.46
N PHE A 333 20.58 -9.64 -44.70
CA PHE A 333 19.24 -9.23 -45.12
C PHE A 333 19.20 -7.71 -45.33
N ARG A 334 18.53 -7.29 -46.40
CA ARG A 334 18.30 -5.89 -46.74
C ARG A 334 16.80 -5.60 -46.82
N TRP A 335 16.43 -4.40 -46.42
CA TRP A 335 15.07 -3.90 -46.56
C TRP A 335 14.83 -3.40 -47.99
N ASP A 336 13.75 -3.85 -48.61
CA ASP A 336 13.23 -3.31 -49.86
C ASP A 336 12.05 -2.36 -49.56
N PRO A 337 12.26 -1.03 -49.63
CA PRO A 337 11.22 -0.06 -49.30
C PRO A 337 10.10 0.02 -50.34
N THR A 338 10.32 -0.48 -51.56
CA THR A 338 9.29 -0.46 -52.61
C THR A 338 8.29 -1.58 -52.38
N ALA A 339 8.79 -2.79 -52.09
CA ALA A 339 7.95 -3.96 -51.83
C ALA A 339 7.60 -4.15 -50.33
N GLN A 340 8.10 -3.27 -49.45
CA GLN A 340 7.94 -3.31 -48.00
C GLN A 340 8.27 -4.70 -47.42
N GLN A 341 9.42 -5.26 -47.79
CA GLN A 341 9.82 -6.61 -47.39
C GLN A 341 11.33 -6.74 -47.16
N TRP A 342 11.71 -7.73 -46.37
CA TRP A 342 13.11 -8.13 -46.20
C TRP A 342 13.50 -9.12 -47.28
N ILE A 343 14.70 -8.96 -47.85
CA ILE A 343 15.23 -9.84 -48.90
C ILE A 343 16.67 -10.24 -48.59
N PHE A 344 16.99 -11.51 -48.85
CA PHE A 344 18.35 -12.04 -48.85
C PHE A 344 18.55 -12.99 -50.04
N ASN A 345 19.50 -12.68 -50.91
CA ASN A 345 19.88 -13.54 -52.03
C ASN A 345 20.83 -14.66 -51.59
N ILE A 346 20.31 -15.88 -51.41
CA ILE A 346 21.10 -17.05 -51.00
C ILE A 346 21.90 -17.57 -52.19
N SER A 347 23.24 -17.68 -52.05
CA SER A 347 24.09 -18.35 -53.05
C SER A 347 23.87 -19.86 -53.02
N THR A 348 23.64 -20.47 -54.18
CA THR A 348 23.63 -21.94 -54.33
C THR A 348 24.88 -22.50 -55.03
N LYS A 349 25.91 -21.65 -55.19
CA LYS A 349 27.17 -21.97 -55.87
C LYS A 349 28.23 -22.54 -54.93
N THR A 350 28.14 -22.23 -53.64
CA THR A 350 29.17 -22.51 -52.63
C THR A 350 28.59 -23.30 -51.46
N ALA A 351 29.41 -24.17 -50.87
CA ALA A 351 29.02 -24.94 -49.69
C ALA A 351 28.57 -24.03 -48.53
N PRO A 352 27.69 -24.50 -47.63
CA PRO A 352 27.08 -25.84 -47.61
C PRO A 352 25.86 -25.99 -48.55
N VAL A 353 25.32 -24.90 -49.10
CA VAL A 353 24.09 -24.90 -49.92
C VAL A 353 24.43 -25.03 -51.41
N ASN A 354 25.03 -26.13 -51.85
CA ASN A 354 25.48 -26.27 -53.24
C ASN A 354 25.39 -27.68 -53.83
N VAL A 355 24.78 -28.61 -53.11
CA VAL A 355 24.63 -30.00 -53.56
C VAL A 355 23.21 -30.22 -54.06
N LYS A 356 23.10 -30.82 -55.25
CA LYS A 356 21.84 -31.23 -55.88
C LYS A 356 21.20 -32.39 -55.12
N ASN A 357 19.90 -32.59 -55.33
CA ASN A 357 19.09 -33.63 -54.68
C ASN A 357 19.16 -33.54 -53.14
N GLN A 358 19.21 -32.32 -52.61
CA GLN A 358 19.13 -32.03 -51.19
C GLN A 358 18.10 -30.92 -50.92
N THR A 359 17.43 -31.03 -49.77
CA THR A 359 16.55 -29.98 -49.23
C THR A 359 17.25 -29.30 -48.06
N TYR A 360 17.27 -27.98 -48.09
CA TYR A 360 17.94 -27.14 -47.10
C TYR A 360 16.89 -26.45 -46.23
N LEU A 361 17.03 -26.58 -44.90
CA LEU A 361 16.12 -25.98 -43.92
C LEU A 361 16.81 -24.77 -43.27
N PHE A 362 16.19 -23.61 -43.40
CA PHE A 362 16.69 -22.35 -42.88
C PHE A 362 15.83 -21.81 -41.74
N GLN A 363 16.45 -21.03 -40.87
CA GLN A 363 15.79 -20.28 -39.81
C GLN A 363 16.29 -18.84 -39.80
N ILE A 364 15.34 -17.91 -39.87
CA ILE A 364 15.55 -16.49 -39.64
C ILE A 364 15.16 -16.21 -38.18
N GLY A 365 16.09 -15.72 -37.36
CA GLY A 365 15.81 -15.22 -36.02
C GLY A 365 15.46 -13.75 -36.05
N LEU A 366 14.47 -13.36 -35.26
CA LEU A 366 13.97 -11.99 -35.16
C LEU A 366 14.32 -11.35 -33.80
N ASN A 367 14.28 -10.03 -33.71
CA ASN A 367 14.61 -9.28 -32.48
C ASN A 367 13.55 -9.37 -31.37
N ASP A 368 12.33 -9.82 -31.69
CA ASP A 368 11.31 -10.19 -30.72
C ASP A 368 11.49 -11.61 -30.15
N GLY A 369 12.54 -12.33 -30.58
CA GLY A 369 12.82 -13.71 -30.20
C GLY A 369 12.03 -14.76 -30.98
N SER A 370 11.12 -14.36 -31.86
CA SER A 370 10.43 -15.28 -32.76
C SER A 370 11.31 -15.69 -33.95
N THR A 371 10.87 -16.69 -34.72
CA THR A 371 11.63 -17.21 -35.86
C THR A 371 10.74 -17.52 -37.04
N ILE A 372 11.23 -17.27 -38.26
CA ILE A 372 10.63 -17.74 -39.51
C ILE A 372 11.46 -18.90 -40.05
N LYS A 373 10.83 -20.05 -40.29
CA LYS A 373 11.48 -21.24 -40.86
C LYS A 373 10.96 -21.51 -42.26
N PHE A 374 11.85 -21.92 -43.15
CA PHE A 374 11.49 -22.32 -44.50
C PHE A 374 12.49 -23.32 -45.07
N GLN A 375 12.10 -24.02 -46.12
CA GLN A 375 12.96 -24.97 -46.82
C GLN A 375 12.78 -24.89 -48.33
N TYR A 376 13.81 -25.32 -49.07
CA TYR A 376 13.72 -25.56 -50.51
C TYR A 376 14.73 -26.61 -50.95
N GLY A 377 14.47 -27.25 -52.09
CA GLY A 377 15.35 -28.23 -52.73
C GLY A 377 16.30 -27.62 -53.76
N LEU A 378 17.43 -28.27 -54.01
CA LEU A 378 18.31 -27.99 -55.15
C LEU A 378 18.36 -29.15 -56.15
N LYS A 379 18.37 -28.85 -57.46
CA LYS A 379 18.49 -29.85 -58.54
C LYS A 379 19.55 -29.56 -59.58
#